data_AF-A0A6L3VJS2-F1
#
_entry.id   AF-A0A6L3VJS2-F1
#
_cell.length_a   1.000
_cell.length_b   1.000
_cell.length_c   1.000
_cell.angle_alpha   90.00
_cell.angle_beta   90.00
_cell.angle_gamma   90.00
#
_symmetry.space_group_name_H-M   'P 1'
#
loop_
_entity.id
_entity.type
_entity.pdbx_description
1 polymer ?
#
loop_
_entity_poly.entity_id
_entity_poly.type
_entity_poly.pdbx_seq_one_letter_code
_entity_poly.pdbx_strand_id
1 'polypeptide(L)'
;MGLLDAVHIGLALAALAMVADALRLRRRLGGLRRLPPVRALHVLDGYRPLVAAGVEVPEDVRRAAASHARERGLGLLDLVPADLPVLQALDLARHAHFEDPSGSGRGAGYALLVAEAVPARLRIDDADLAMLAARLRPDAAPAETVVARVGGRALPPRRRTVRAELAWCGVIVAGLLAEPWMGALLALLYCALPYATFAGTAIRPRDLHVLRLVRTPAELWRAAAPRRRRLRA
;
A
#
# COMPACT_ATOMS: atom_id res chain seq x y z
N MET A 1 -7.36 22.40 36.47
CA MET A 1 -7.07 21.26 35.59
C MET A 1 -5.63 20.87 35.84
N GLY A 2 -5.40 19.74 36.50
CA GLY A 2 -4.07 19.31 36.89
C GLY A 2 -3.25 18.83 35.68
N LEU A 3 -1.93 18.77 35.82
CA LEU A 3 -1.03 18.21 34.81
C LEU A 3 -1.42 16.78 34.42
N LEU A 4 -1.89 15.99 35.39
CA LEU A 4 -2.42 14.64 35.17
C LEU A 4 -3.63 14.63 34.24
N ASP A 5 -4.61 15.51 34.46
CA ASP A 5 -5.81 15.59 33.61
C ASP A 5 -5.42 15.86 32.14
N ALA A 6 -4.44 16.74 31.92
CA ALA A 6 -3.94 17.07 30.59
C ALA A 6 -3.29 15.87 29.89
N VAL A 7 -2.51 15.05 30.61
CA VAL A 7 -1.91 13.82 30.08
C VAL A 7 -2.98 12.80 29.69
N HIS A 8 -3.97 12.57 30.54
CA HIS A 8 -5.07 11.64 30.27
C HIS A 8 -5.87 12.07 29.02
N ILE A 9 -6.21 13.36 28.92
CA ILE A 9 -6.90 13.92 27.76
C ILE A 9 -6.05 13.74 26.50
N GLY A 10 -4.75 14.04 26.56
CA GLY A 10 -3.84 13.88 25.42
C GLY A 10 -3.75 12.44 24.92
N LEU A 11 -3.63 11.47 25.83
CA LEU A 11 -3.58 10.04 25.49
C LEU A 11 -4.91 9.52 24.94
N ALA A 12 -6.04 9.98 25.50
CA ALA A 12 -7.36 9.64 24.99
C ALA A 12 -7.59 10.18 23.57
N LEU A 13 -7.19 11.43 23.31
CA LEU A 13 -7.25 12.02 21.96
C LEU A 13 -6.35 11.30 20.97
N ALA A 14 -5.13 10.91 21.38
CA ALA A 14 -4.25 10.11 20.55
C ALA A 14 -4.89 8.75 20.19
N ALA A 15 -5.44 8.03 21.17
CA ALA A 15 -6.13 6.77 20.94
C ALA A 15 -7.30 6.93 19.95
N LEU A 16 -8.13 7.97 20.14
CA LEU A 16 -9.25 8.27 19.26
C LEU A 16 -8.78 8.58 17.83
N ALA A 17 -7.73 9.39 17.68
CA ALA A 17 -7.16 9.74 16.37
C ALA A 17 -6.63 8.50 15.64
N MET A 18 -6.02 7.57 16.36
CA MET A 18 -5.51 6.31 15.78
C MET A 18 -6.63 5.39 15.32
N VAL A 19 -7.70 5.25 16.11
CA VAL A 19 -8.89 4.48 15.71
C VAL A 19 -9.57 5.12 14.50
N ALA A 20 -9.72 6.45 14.50
CA ALA A 20 -10.28 7.18 13.37
C ALA A 20 -9.43 7.00 12.10
N ASP A 21 -8.09 7.06 12.19
CA ASP A 21 -7.18 6.79 11.07
C ASP A 21 -7.38 5.37 10.55
N ALA A 22 -7.40 4.36 11.42
CA ALA A 22 -7.58 2.96 11.02
C ALA A 22 -8.92 2.73 10.31
N LEU A 23 -10.02 3.32 10.79
CA LEU A 23 -11.33 3.24 10.15
C LEU A 23 -11.36 3.99 8.81
N ARG A 24 -10.71 5.15 8.72
CA ARG A 24 -10.57 5.91 7.46
C ARG A 24 -9.82 5.06 6.43
N LEU A 25 -8.71 4.45 6.81
CA LEU A 25 -7.93 3.57 5.93
C LEU A 25 -8.72 2.32 5.53
N ARG A 26 -9.48 1.72 6.46
CA ARG A 26 -10.35 0.58 6.16
C ARG A 26 -11.38 0.93 5.09
N ARG A 27 -12.06 2.07 5.22
CA ARG A 27 -13.05 2.53 4.22
C ARG A 27 -12.41 2.66 2.84
N ARG A 28 -11.24 3.28 2.75
CA ARG A 28 -10.50 3.39 1.48
C ARG A 28 -10.15 2.03 0.89
N LEU A 29 -9.63 1.12 1.71
CA LEU A 29 -9.31 -0.25 1.27
C LEU A 29 -10.55 -1.07 0.88
N GLY A 30 -11.74 -0.70 1.37
CA GLY A 30 -13.01 -1.31 0.97
C GLY A 30 -13.34 -1.11 -0.51
N GLY A 31 -12.81 -0.06 -1.15
CA GLY A 31 -12.96 0.17 -2.59
C GLY A 31 -12.10 -0.76 -3.46
N LEU A 32 -11.11 -1.45 -2.89
CA LEU A 32 -10.25 -2.36 -3.62
C LEU A 32 -10.95 -3.68 -3.92
N ARG A 33 -11.03 -4.01 -5.20
CA ARG A 33 -11.58 -5.28 -5.68
C ARG A 33 -10.47 -6.29 -5.88
N ARG A 34 -10.77 -7.56 -5.63
CA ARG A 34 -9.89 -8.66 -6.04
C ARG A 34 -10.10 -8.94 -7.52
N LEU A 35 -9.01 -9.23 -8.22
CA LEU A 35 -9.05 -9.71 -9.58
C LEU A 35 -9.84 -11.04 -9.60
N PRO A 36 -10.91 -11.15 -10.40
CA PRO A 36 -11.70 -12.37 -10.47
C PRO A 36 -10.85 -13.53 -11.03
N PRO A 37 -11.05 -14.76 -10.54
CA PRO A 37 -10.40 -15.94 -11.11
C PRO A 37 -10.88 -16.13 -12.55
N VAL A 38 -9.94 -16.45 -13.46
CA VAL A 38 -10.22 -16.63 -14.89
C VAL A 38 -11.23 -17.75 -15.11
N ARG A 39 -12.26 -17.49 -15.91
CA ARG A 39 -13.16 -18.52 -16.44
C ARG A 39 -12.83 -18.91 -17.89
N ALA A 40 -12.20 -18.03 -18.67
CA ALA A 40 -11.76 -18.29 -20.04
C ALA A 40 -10.39 -17.63 -20.32
N LEU A 41 -9.40 -18.42 -20.72
CA LEU A 41 -8.04 -17.96 -20.99
C LEU A 41 -7.97 -17.28 -22.36
N HIS A 42 -7.96 -15.94 -22.39
CA HIS A 42 -7.62 -15.19 -23.59
C HIS A 42 -6.10 -15.00 -23.67
N VAL A 43 -5.58 -14.92 -24.90
CA VAL A 43 -4.21 -14.48 -25.18
C VAL A 43 -4.07 -13.02 -24.76
N LEU A 44 -2.86 -12.59 -24.35
CA LEU A 44 -2.54 -11.23 -23.87
C LEU A 44 -2.67 -10.12 -24.95
N ASP A 45 -3.39 -10.37 -26.04
CA ASP A 45 -3.44 -9.51 -27.22
C ASP A 45 -3.95 -8.10 -26.87
N GLY A 46 -3.12 -7.09 -27.19
CA GLY A 46 -3.43 -5.67 -27.02
C GLY A 46 -3.05 -5.06 -25.67
N TYR A 47 -2.39 -5.81 -24.77
CA TYR A 47 -1.92 -5.29 -23.48
C TYR A 47 -0.46 -5.61 -23.18
N ARG A 48 0.29 -4.59 -22.77
CA ARG A 48 1.68 -4.70 -22.36
C ARG A 48 1.82 -4.63 -20.83
N PRO A 49 2.41 -5.64 -20.17
CA PRO A 49 2.71 -5.56 -18.75
C PRO A 49 3.96 -4.71 -18.51
N LEU A 50 3.90 -3.87 -17.49
CA LEU A 50 5.02 -3.13 -16.92
C LEU A 50 5.16 -3.56 -15.47
N VAL A 51 6.30 -4.12 -15.10
CA VAL A 51 6.49 -4.72 -13.77
C VAL A 51 7.66 -4.05 -13.08
N ALA A 52 7.50 -3.71 -11.80
CA ALA A 52 8.56 -3.11 -11.02
C ALA A 52 9.73 -4.09 -10.81
N ALA A 53 10.94 -3.56 -10.62
CA ALA A 53 12.12 -4.39 -10.46
C ALA A 53 11.99 -5.37 -9.27
N GLY A 54 12.17 -6.67 -9.54
CA GLY A 54 12.05 -7.74 -8.55
C GLY A 54 10.61 -8.11 -8.18
N VAL A 55 9.62 -7.60 -8.90
CA VAL A 55 8.21 -8.06 -8.83
C VAL A 55 7.98 -9.08 -9.93
N GLU A 56 7.19 -10.10 -9.64
CA GLU A 56 6.86 -11.18 -10.57
C GLU A 56 5.34 -11.30 -10.67
N VAL A 57 4.81 -11.27 -11.89
CA VAL A 57 3.38 -11.47 -12.15
C VAL A 57 3.21 -12.83 -12.83
N PRO A 58 2.64 -13.83 -12.13
CA PRO A 58 2.35 -15.13 -12.71
C PRO A 58 1.54 -15.03 -14.01
N GLU A 59 1.79 -15.93 -14.95
CA GLU A 59 1.17 -15.89 -16.27
C GLU A 59 -0.36 -16.04 -16.22
N ASP A 60 -0.89 -16.83 -15.29
CA ASP A 60 -2.33 -16.95 -15.02
C ASP A 60 -2.92 -15.61 -14.58
N VAL A 61 -2.21 -14.87 -13.72
CA VAL A 61 -2.61 -13.54 -13.25
C VAL A 61 -2.53 -12.51 -14.38
N ARG A 62 -1.51 -12.59 -15.25
CA ARG A 62 -1.40 -11.71 -16.42
C ARG A 62 -2.59 -11.88 -17.37
N ARG A 63 -2.94 -13.14 -17.69
CA ARG A 63 -4.10 -13.44 -18.55
C ARG A 63 -5.42 -13.03 -17.90
N ALA A 64 -5.56 -13.26 -16.59
CA ALA A 64 -6.71 -12.80 -15.82
C ALA A 64 -6.88 -11.28 -15.88
N ALA A 65 -5.78 -10.56 -15.68
CA ALA A 65 -5.72 -9.11 -15.73
C ALA A 65 -6.08 -8.60 -17.13
N ALA A 66 -5.59 -9.22 -18.20
CA ALA A 66 -5.90 -8.84 -19.56
C ALA A 66 -7.36 -9.11 -19.95
N SER A 67 -7.92 -10.27 -19.59
CA SER A 67 -9.35 -10.56 -19.78
C SER A 67 -10.21 -9.52 -19.05
N HIS A 68 -9.88 -9.25 -17.78
CA HIS A 68 -10.60 -8.27 -16.96
C HIS A 68 -10.52 -6.86 -17.55
N ALA A 69 -9.32 -6.42 -17.96
CA ALA A 69 -9.12 -5.12 -18.59
C ALA A 69 -9.92 -5.01 -19.89
N ARG A 70 -9.92 -6.05 -20.73
CA ARG A 70 -10.69 -6.08 -21.98
C ARG A 70 -12.19 -6.03 -21.75
N GLU A 71 -12.71 -6.87 -20.85
CA GLU A 71 -14.14 -6.92 -20.49
C GLU A 71 -14.66 -5.58 -19.96
N ARG A 72 -13.79 -4.83 -19.26
CA ARG A 72 -14.11 -3.52 -18.69
C ARG A 72 -13.69 -2.33 -19.57
N GLY A 73 -13.07 -2.58 -20.73
CA GLY A 73 -12.56 -1.55 -21.63
C GLY A 73 -11.48 -0.65 -21.00
N LEU A 74 -10.64 -1.18 -20.10
CA LEU A 74 -9.63 -0.41 -19.36
C LEU A 74 -8.40 -0.12 -20.22
N GLY A 75 -7.99 1.13 -20.33
CA GLY A 75 -6.69 1.49 -20.95
C GLY A 75 -5.50 1.21 -20.02
N LEU A 76 -5.76 1.16 -18.71
CA LEU A 76 -4.75 0.91 -17.68
C LEU A 76 -5.34 0.08 -16.52
N LEU A 77 -4.64 -0.98 -16.13
CA LEU A 77 -4.98 -1.78 -14.96
C LEU A 77 -3.77 -1.90 -14.03
N ASP A 78 -3.91 -1.42 -12.80
CA ASP A 78 -2.87 -1.51 -11.77
C ASP A 78 -3.10 -2.71 -10.86
N LEU A 79 -2.10 -3.59 -10.78
CA LEU A 79 -2.13 -4.82 -10.00
C LEU A 79 -1.40 -4.62 -8.67
N VAL A 80 -2.14 -4.80 -7.59
CA VAL A 80 -1.64 -4.70 -6.22
C VAL A 80 -1.44 -6.10 -5.64
N PRO A 81 -0.29 -6.43 -5.04
CA PRO A 81 -0.12 -7.70 -4.34
C PRO A 81 -1.14 -7.87 -3.21
N ALA A 82 -1.72 -9.06 -3.11
CA ALA A 82 -2.65 -9.39 -2.02
C ALA A 82 -1.95 -9.50 -0.65
N ASP A 83 -0.67 -9.83 -0.63
CA ASP A 83 0.11 -10.23 0.56
C ASP A 83 1.20 -9.20 0.95
N LEU A 84 0.92 -7.92 0.71
CA LEU A 84 1.82 -6.81 1.07
C LEU A 84 2.22 -6.84 2.54
N PRO A 85 3.47 -6.50 2.91
CA PRO A 85 3.77 -6.26 4.32
C PRO A 85 2.95 -5.07 4.85
N VAL A 86 2.64 -5.08 6.15
CA VAL A 86 1.73 -4.13 6.82
C VAL A 86 2.12 -2.68 6.51
N LEU A 87 3.42 -2.36 6.52
CA LEU A 87 3.89 -1.00 6.28
C LEU A 87 3.60 -0.52 4.85
N GLN A 88 3.80 -1.39 3.84
CA GLN A 88 3.46 -1.10 2.44
C GLN A 88 1.95 -1.07 2.22
N ALA A 89 1.20 -1.95 2.89
CA ALA A 89 -0.26 -1.96 2.81
C ALA A 89 -0.87 -0.68 3.40
N LEU A 90 -0.32 -0.16 4.50
CA LEU A 90 -0.71 1.15 5.06
C LEU A 90 -0.24 2.31 4.17
N ASP A 91 0.95 2.22 3.58
CA ASP A 91 1.43 3.23 2.63
C ASP A 91 0.50 3.34 1.42
N LEU A 92 0.09 2.19 0.88
CA LEU A 92 -0.91 2.11 -0.18
C LEU A 92 -2.24 2.72 0.28
N ALA A 93 -2.78 2.30 1.42
CA ALA A 93 -4.06 2.81 1.95
C ALA A 93 -4.05 4.33 2.17
N ARG A 94 -2.88 4.93 2.45
CA ARG A 94 -2.72 6.38 2.65
C ARG A 94 -2.60 7.16 1.34
N HIS A 95 -2.07 6.56 0.27
CA HIS A 95 -1.71 7.32 -0.93
C HIS A 95 -2.45 6.92 -2.21
N ALA A 96 -3.08 5.76 -2.25
CA ALA A 96 -3.83 5.31 -3.42
C ALA A 96 -5.26 5.84 -3.40
N HIS A 97 -5.73 6.29 -4.56
CA HIS A 97 -7.12 6.71 -4.75
C HIS A 97 -7.80 5.66 -5.64
N PHE A 98 -8.63 4.83 -5.01
CA PHE A 98 -9.31 3.71 -5.67
C PHE A 98 -10.67 4.10 -6.26
N GLU A 99 -11.27 5.17 -5.75
CA GLU A 99 -12.63 5.61 -6.08
C GLU A 99 -12.66 6.68 -7.17
N ASP A 100 -11.52 7.08 -7.72
CA ASP A 100 -11.44 8.16 -8.70
C ASP A 100 -11.08 7.62 -10.10
N PRO A 101 -12.09 7.42 -10.97
CA PRO A 101 -11.87 7.05 -12.38
C PRO A 101 -11.17 8.15 -13.16
N SER A 102 -11.22 9.40 -12.70
CA SER A 102 -10.70 10.59 -13.40
C SER A 102 -9.18 10.74 -13.35
N GLY A 103 -8.48 9.78 -12.72
CA GLY A 103 -7.06 9.59 -12.97
C GLY A 103 -6.11 10.30 -12.01
N SER A 104 -6.59 11.04 -11.00
CA SER A 104 -5.72 11.75 -10.04
C SER A 104 -4.97 10.82 -9.07
N GLY A 105 -5.43 9.57 -8.95
CA GLY A 105 -4.89 8.57 -8.05
C GLY A 105 -3.53 8.00 -8.49
N ARG A 106 -2.56 7.95 -7.57
CA ARG A 106 -1.36 7.12 -7.76
C ARG A 106 -1.71 5.65 -7.60
N GLY A 107 -1.20 4.84 -8.52
CA GLY A 107 -1.22 3.38 -8.40
C GLY A 107 -0.31 2.86 -7.29
N ALA A 108 -0.42 1.58 -7.00
CA ALA A 108 0.42 0.84 -6.07
C ALA A 108 1.87 0.68 -6.57
N GLY A 109 2.07 0.71 -7.89
CA GLY A 109 3.38 0.71 -8.52
C GLY A 109 4.09 -0.64 -8.51
N TYR A 110 3.37 -1.75 -8.37
CA TYR A 110 3.95 -3.10 -8.40
C TYR A 110 3.95 -3.67 -9.82
N ALA A 111 2.78 -3.70 -10.46
CA ALA A 111 2.65 -4.09 -11.85
C ALA A 111 1.48 -3.33 -12.49
N LEU A 112 1.69 -2.85 -13.71
CA LEU A 112 0.67 -2.21 -14.54
C LEU A 112 0.46 -3.04 -15.79
N LEU A 113 -0.77 -3.09 -16.26
CA LEU A 113 -1.11 -3.57 -17.58
C LEU A 113 -1.62 -2.37 -18.38
N VAL A 114 -0.96 -2.06 -19.48
CA VAL A 114 -1.24 -0.88 -20.31
C VAL A 114 -1.73 -1.35 -21.68
N ALA A 115 -2.84 -0.80 -22.18
CA ALA A 115 -3.28 -1.08 -23.54
C ALA A 115 -2.24 -0.59 -24.56
N GLU A 116 -1.96 -1.37 -25.60
CA GLU A 116 -0.94 -1.02 -26.61
C GLU A 116 -1.26 0.26 -27.39
N ALA A 117 -2.54 0.61 -27.48
CA ALA A 117 -3.01 1.85 -28.10
C ALA A 117 -2.59 3.10 -27.30
N VAL A 118 -2.23 2.96 -26.03
CA VAL A 118 -1.71 4.07 -25.21
C VAL A 118 -0.24 4.26 -25.57
N PRO A 119 0.15 5.40 -26.18
CA PRO A 119 1.52 5.63 -26.63
C PRO A 119 2.46 5.77 -25.43
N ALA A 120 2.98 4.64 -24.94
CA ALA A 120 3.99 4.60 -23.89
C ALA A 120 5.37 4.98 -24.48
N ARG A 121 5.57 6.26 -24.83
CA ARG A 121 6.90 6.80 -25.22
C ARG A 121 7.86 6.95 -24.04
N LEU A 122 7.61 6.29 -22.91
CA LEU A 122 8.51 6.34 -21.77
C LEU A 122 9.51 5.18 -21.80
N ARG A 123 10.80 5.52 -21.91
CA ARG A 123 11.87 4.62 -21.50
C ARG A 123 11.65 4.26 -20.04
N ILE A 124 11.52 2.96 -19.79
CA ILE A 124 11.35 2.35 -18.46
C ILE A 124 12.72 2.34 -17.76
N ASP A 125 13.37 3.50 -17.70
CA ASP A 125 14.63 3.66 -16.97
C ASP A 125 14.27 4.23 -15.60
N ASP A 126 14.24 3.34 -14.59
CA ASP A 126 14.16 3.59 -13.14
C ASP A 126 13.01 4.45 -12.57
N ALA A 127 12.11 4.97 -13.40
CA ALA A 127 10.96 5.75 -12.93
C ALA A 127 10.04 4.88 -12.05
N ASP A 128 9.73 5.39 -10.84
CA ASP A 128 8.77 4.78 -9.92
C ASP A 128 7.48 4.43 -10.68
N LEU A 129 7.17 3.14 -10.80
CA LEU A 129 6.04 2.64 -11.59
C LEU A 129 4.72 3.27 -11.13
N ALA A 130 4.62 3.66 -9.85
CA ALA A 130 3.46 4.41 -9.35
C ALA A 130 3.34 5.82 -9.96
N MET A 131 4.46 6.48 -10.25
CA MET A 131 4.51 7.75 -10.96
C MET A 131 4.23 7.57 -12.45
N LEU A 132 4.72 6.49 -13.06
CA LEU A 132 4.39 6.16 -14.45
C LEU A 132 2.88 5.92 -14.60
N ALA A 133 2.26 5.15 -13.70
CA ALA A 133 0.81 4.95 -13.66
C ALA A 133 0.06 6.29 -13.61
N ALA A 134 0.48 7.18 -12.71
CA ALA A 134 -0.14 8.50 -12.57
C ALA A 134 0.00 9.37 -13.82
N ARG A 135 1.09 9.23 -14.58
CA ARG A 135 1.31 9.95 -15.85
C ARG A 135 0.50 9.37 -17.00
N LEU A 136 0.32 8.05 -17.05
CA LEU A 136 -0.42 7.38 -18.12
C LEU A 136 -1.95 7.43 -17.92
N ARG A 137 -2.43 7.57 -16.68
CA ARG A 137 -3.87 7.55 -16.35
C ARG A 137 -4.73 8.51 -17.18
N PRO A 138 -4.34 9.78 -17.43
CA PRO A 138 -5.14 10.70 -18.24
C PRO A 138 -5.36 10.19 -19.68
N ASP A 139 -4.35 9.58 -20.28
CA ASP A 139 -4.40 9.07 -21.66
C ASP A 139 -4.95 7.64 -21.77
N ALA A 140 -5.01 6.93 -20.63
CA ALA A 140 -5.39 5.53 -20.54
C ALA A 140 -6.72 5.31 -19.81
N ALA A 141 -7.54 6.37 -19.65
CA ALA A 141 -8.85 6.25 -19.04
C ALA A 141 -9.80 5.41 -19.94
N PRO A 142 -10.58 4.47 -19.38
CA PRO A 142 -10.75 4.20 -17.95
C PRO A 142 -9.61 3.37 -17.34
N ALA A 143 -9.29 3.65 -16.07
CA ALA A 143 -8.26 2.96 -15.32
C ALA A 143 -8.80 2.35 -14.01
N GLU A 144 -8.36 1.14 -13.67
CA GLU A 144 -8.78 0.46 -12.43
C GLU A 144 -7.56 -0.03 -11.63
N THR A 145 -7.74 -0.23 -10.33
CA THR A 145 -6.73 -0.83 -9.44
C THR A 145 -7.33 -2.05 -8.77
N VAL A 146 -6.70 -3.21 -8.95
CA VAL A 146 -7.20 -4.49 -8.46
C VAL A 146 -6.14 -5.24 -7.68
N VAL A 147 -6.59 -5.99 -6.68
CA VAL A 147 -5.73 -6.86 -5.88
C VAL A 147 -5.56 -8.20 -6.58
N ALA A 148 -4.33 -8.61 -6.80
CA ALA A 148 -3.96 -9.86 -7.44
C ALA A 148 -2.83 -10.58 -6.69
N ARG A 149 -2.61 -11.85 -7.01
CA ARG A 149 -1.48 -12.61 -6.48
C ARG A 149 -0.22 -12.25 -7.25
N VAL A 150 0.48 -11.23 -6.79
CA VAL A 150 1.73 -10.75 -7.38
C VAL A 150 2.86 -11.11 -6.43
N GLY A 151 3.88 -11.80 -6.94
CA GLY A 151 5.04 -12.23 -6.16
C GLY A 151 6.18 -11.21 -6.18
N GLY A 152 7.22 -11.51 -5.39
CA GLY A 152 8.49 -10.80 -5.44
C GLY A 152 8.74 -9.84 -4.28
N ARG A 153 9.64 -8.88 -4.51
CA ARG A 153 10.15 -7.98 -3.48
C ARG A 153 9.17 -6.84 -3.23
N ALA A 154 8.81 -6.65 -1.95
CA ALA A 154 8.02 -5.51 -1.53
C ALA A 154 8.77 -4.19 -1.82
N LEU A 155 8.05 -3.21 -2.35
CA LEU A 155 8.59 -1.88 -2.59
C LEU A 155 8.88 -1.19 -1.25
N PRO A 156 9.90 -0.31 -1.19
CA PRO A 156 10.14 0.48 0.01
C PRO A 156 8.94 1.41 0.29
N PRO A 157 8.52 1.54 1.55
CA PRO A 157 7.44 2.46 1.90
C PRO A 157 7.88 3.91 1.67
N ARG A 158 6.93 4.80 1.37
CA ARG A 158 7.23 6.22 1.22
C ARG A 158 7.69 6.86 2.52
N ARG A 159 8.57 7.87 2.39
CA ARG A 159 9.08 8.65 3.54
C ARG A 159 7.97 9.24 4.42
N ARG A 160 6.84 9.63 3.83
CA ARG A 160 5.69 10.17 4.58
C ARG A 160 5.06 9.12 5.50
N THR A 161 4.89 7.89 5.02
CA THR A 161 4.39 6.78 5.84
C THR A 161 5.36 6.42 6.94
N VAL A 162 6.65 6.34 6.63
CA VAL A 162 7.72 6.14 7.63
C VAL A 162 7.66 7.20 8.74
N ARG A 163 7.56 8.49 8.39
CA ARG A 163 7.46 9.58 9.36
C ARG A 163 6.19 9.48 10.22
N ALA A 164 5.06 9.09 9.63
CA ALA A 164 3.82 8.92 10.37
C ALA A 164 3.91 7.78 11.40
N GLU A 165 4.51 6.64 11.04
CA GLU A 165 4.73 5.56 12.01
C GLU A 165 5.70 5.96 13.12
N LEU A 166 6.78 6.69 12.78
CA LEU A 166 7.71 7.23 13.77
C LEU A 166 7.05 8.19 14.75
N ALA A 167 6.16 9.06 14.26
CA ALA A 167 5.40 9.98 15.11
C ALA A 167 4.53 9.21 16.11
N TRP A 168 3.82 8.17 15.67
CA TRP A 168 3.03 7.33 16.56
C TRP A 168 3.89 6.59 17.59
N CYS A 169 5.05 6.06 17.19
CA CYS A 169 6.00 5.48 18.14
C CYS A 169 6.45 6.52 19.18
N GLY A 170 6.73 7.76 18.78
CA GLY A 170 7.09 8.84 19.69
C GLY A 170 6.00 9.14 20.72
N VAL A 171 4.73 9.21 20.28
CA VAL A 171 3.58 9.41 21.17
C VAL A 171 3.45 8.26 22.17
N ILE A 172 3.62 7.01 21.72
CA ILE A 172 3.54 5.84 22.59
C ILE A 172 4.66 5.86 23.64
N VAL A 173 5.91 6.15 23.23
CA VAL A 173 7.05 6.26 24.16
C VAL A 173 6.83 7.38 25.17
N ALA A 174 6.37 8.55 24.72
CA ALA A 174 6.03 9.65 25.63
C ALA A 174 4.93 9.26 26.62
N GLY A 175 3.89 8.55 26.16
CA GLY A 175 2.84 8.01 27.02
C GLY A 175 3.34 6.99 28.03
N LEU A 176 4.23 6.08 27.64
CA LEU A 176 4.86 5.10 28.56
C LEU A 176 5.71 5.76 29.64
N LEU A 177 6.39 6.87 29.31
CA LEU A 177 7.21 7.61 30.26
C LEU A 177 6.37 8.48 31.21
N ALA A 178 5.26 9.05 30.73
CA ALA A 178 4.39 9.89 31.54
C ALA A 178 3.45 9.08 32.43
N GLU A 179 2.80 8.05 31.87
CA GLU A 179 1.78 7.24 32.54
C GLU A 179 1.85 5.78 32.01
N PRO A 180 2.66 4.89 32.63
CA PRO A 180 3.05 3.61 32.04
C PRO A 180 1.90 2.70 31.60
N TRP A 181 0.83 2.63 32.39
CA TRP A 181 -0.31 1.76 32.07
C TRP A 181 -1.11 2.28 30.87
N MET A 182 -1.34 3.60 30.78
CA MET A 182 -2.00 4.19 29.60
C MET A 182 -1.13 4.10 28.36
N GLY A 183 0.18 4.34 28.51
CA GLY A 183 1.15 4.15 27.43
C GLY A 183 1.14 2.71 26.92
N ALA A 184 1.05 1.72 27.82
CA ALA A 184 0.96 0.31 27.45
C ALA A 184 -0.37 -0.01 26.72
N LEU A 185 -1.49 0.54 27.20
CA LEU A 185 -2.79 0.41 26.49
C LEU A 185 -2.72 1.03 25.08
N LEU A 186 -2.08 2.20 24.94
CA LEU A 186 -1.90 2.85 23.63
C LEU A 186 -0.99 2.02 22.71
N ALA A 187 0.05 1.40 23.25
CA ALA A 187 0.93 0.50 22.51
C ALA A 187 0.19 -0.76 22.03
N LEU A 188 -0.64 -1.36 22.90
CA LEU A 188 -1.50 -2.49 22.54
C LEU A 188 -2.50 -2.10 21.45
N LEU A 189 -3.14 -0.94 21.61
CA LEU A 189 -4.03 -0.39 20.59
C LEU A 189 -3.31 -0.23 19.26
N TYR A 190 -2.12 0.40 19.24
CA TYR A 190 -1.29 0.55 18.04
C TYR A 190 -0.99 -0.78 17.34
N CYS A 191 -0.71 -1.83 18.11
CA CYS A 191 -0.49 -3.18 17.58
C CYS A 191 -1.78 -3.84 17.05
N ALA A 192 -2.93 -3.52 17.63
CA ALA A 192 -4.23 -4.06 17.21
C ALA A 192 -4.81 -3.34 15.97
N LEU A 193 -4.47 -2.08 15.72
CA LEU A 193 -5.07 -1.29 14.62
C LEU A 193 -4.94 -1.90 13.23
N PRO A 194 -3.82 -2.52 12.80
CA PRO A 194 -3.75 -3.18 11.50
C PRO A 194 -4.83 -4.24 11.32
N TYR A 195 -5.19 -4.98 12.36
CA TYR A 195 -6.28 -5.95 12.29
C TYR A 195 -7.59 -5.27 11.96
N ALA A 196 -7.90 -4.14 12.62
CA ALA A 196 -9.08 -3.35 12.32
C ALA A 196 -9.04 -2.75 10.91
N THR A 197 -7.88 -2.27 10.44
CA THR A 197 -7.71 -1.68 9.11
C THR A 197 -7.91 -2.69 7.98
N PHE A 198 -7.37 -3.91 8.13
CA PHE A 198 -7.39 -4.92 7.07
C PHE A 198 -8.57 -5.92 7.17
N ALA A 199 -9.31 -5.92 8.28
CA ALA A 199 -10.48 -6.79 8.47
C ALA A 199 -11.52 -6.61 7.35
N GLY A 200 -11.77 -7.70 6.61
CA GLY A 200 -12.74 -7.74 5.51
C GLY A 200 -12.25 -7.10 4.20
N THR A 201 -10.98 -6.70 4.10
CA THR A 201 -10.45 -6.08 2.88
C THR A 201 -9.87 -7.12 1.90
N ALA A 202 -9.66 -6.70 0.65
CA ALA A 202 -9.04 -7.54 -0.36
C ALA A 202 -7.58 -7.91 -0.03
N ILE A 203 -6.87 -7.03 0.68
CA ILE A 203 -5.46 -7.16 1.07
C ILE A 203 -5.35 -7.94 2.39
N ARG A 204 -4.41 -8.89 2.44
CA ARG A 204 -4.08 -9.70 3.62
C ARG A 204 -2.60 -9.60 3.92
N PRO A 205 -2.18 -8.66 4.79
CA PRO A 205 -0.77 -8.47 5.03
C PRO A 205 -0.08 -9.71 5.60
N ARG A 206 1.02 -10.14 4.98
CA ARG A 206 1.72 -11.38 5.34
C ARG A 206 2.34 -11.37 6.73
N ASP A 207 2.52 -10.19 7.33
CA ASP A 207 3.16 -9.97 8.62
C ASP A 207 2.23 -9.33 9.66
N LEU A 208 0.91 -9.45 9.46
CA LEU A 208 -0.09 -8.91 10.37
C LEU A 208 0.09 -9.38 11.82
N HIS A 209 0.57 -10.61 12.00
CA HIS A 209 0.74 -11.25 13.30
C HIS A 209 2.06 -10.92 14.00
N VAL A 210 2.98 -10.24 13.32
CA VAL A 210 4.27 -9.88 13.92
C VAL A 210 4.11 -8.59 14.70
N LEU A 211 4.57 -8.58 15.96
CA LEU A 211 4.52 -7.39 16.82
C LEU A 211 5.18 -6.19 16.14
N ARG A 212 4.36 -5.18 15.79
CA ARG A 212 4.79 -3.95 15.13
C ARG A 212 5.92 -3.25 15.89
N LEU A 213 5.85 -3.24 17.23
CA LEU A 213 6.85 -2.62 18.09
C LEU A 213 8.26 -3.15 17.86
N VAL A 214 8.41 -4.42 17.46
CA VAL A 214 9.72 -5.03 17.16
C VAL A 214 10.10 -4.84 15.70
N ARG A 215 9.12 -4.97 14.79
CA ARG A 215 9.39 -4.99 13.35
C ARG A 215 9.59 -3.60 12.74
N THR A 216 8.82 -2.61 13.19
CA THR A 216 8.88 -1.25 12.66
C THR A 216 10.27 -0.63 12.84
N PRO A 217 10.93 -0.71 14.02
CA PRO A 217 12.31 -0.23 14.17
C PRO A 217 13.30 -0.93 13.24
N ALA A 218 13.17 -2.26 13.08
CA ALA A 218 14.06 -3.03 12.22
C ALA A 218 13.90 -2.68 10.73
N GLU A 219 12.67 -2.48 10.26
CA GLU A 219 12.41 -2.04 8.88
C GLU A 219 12.85 -0.60 8.63
N LEU A 220 12.67 0.28 9.62
CA LEU A 220 13.17 1.65 9.59
C LEU A 220 14.69 1.70 9.54
N TRP A 221 15.36 0.89 10.36
CA TRP A 221 16.82 0.75 10.33
C TRP A 221 17.31 0.29 8.96
N ARG A 222 16.67 -0.73 8.37
CA ARG A 222 17.00 -1.20 7.01
C ARG A 222 16.74 -0.14 5.94
N ALA A 223 15.71 0.69 6.11
CA ALA A 223 15.38 1.77 5.18
C ALA A 223 16.33 2.98 5.31
N ALA A 224 16.82 3.24 6.53
CA ALA A 224 17.78 4.31 6.84
C ALA A 224 19.23 3.92 6.59
N ALA A 225 19.56 2.61 6.64
CA ALA A 225 20.89 2.12 6.36
C ALA A 225 21.32 2.57 4.96
N PRO A 226 22.53 3.15 4.81
CA PRO A 226 23.02 3.63 3.53
C PRO A 226 22.98 2.48 2.54
N ARG A 227 22.15 2.61 1.50
CA ARG A 227 22.18 1.72 0.34
C ARG A 227 23.58 1.83 -0.23
N ARG A 228 24.48 0.93 0.17
CA ARG A 228 25.75 0.73 -0.52
C ARG A 228 25.36 0.46 -1.96
N ARG A 229 25.50 1.48 -2.82
CA ARG A 229 25.30 1.36 -4.26
C ARG A 229 26.19 0.19 -4.66
N ARG A 230 25.60 -0.95 -4.99
CA ARG A 230 26.31 -1.98 -5.73
C ARG A 230 26.51 -1.38 -7.11
N LEU A 231 27.58 -0.60 -7.22
CA LEU A 231 28.26 -0.35 -8.48
C LEU A 231 28.74 -1.74 -8.94
N ARG A 232 27.95 -2.39 -9.79
CA ARG A 232 28.40 -3.40 -10.74
C ARG A 232 28.01 -2.77 -12.08
N ALA A 233 28.96 -2.12 -12.76
CA ALA A 233 29.92 -2.75 -13.69
C ALA A 233 29.15 -3.38 -14.84
#